data_AF-A0A814SZJ5-F1
#
_entry.id   AF-A0A814SZJ5-F1
#
_cell.length_a   1.000
_cell.length_b   1.000
_cell.length_c   1.000
_cell.angle_alpha   90.00
_cell.angle_beta   90.00
_cell.angle_gamma   90.00
#
_symmetry.space_group_name_H-M   'P 1'
#
loop_
_entity.id
_entity.type
_entity.pdbx_description
1 polymer ?
#
loop_
_entity_poly.entity_id
_entity_poly.type
_entity_poly.pdbx_seq_one_letter_code
_entity_poly.pdbx_strand_id
1 'polypeptide(L)'
;MEYQVYGNAYHCLKKQHVLTTSMSFWGAKFESLKTEVVKLTKEECALMSATKKCEQRDMDCDGEYCSFSSNPSPVFNWMTETTIITYSCSSSPKLITAKSLNENLFNSKCKVADKQCV
;
A
#
# COMPACT_ATOMS: atom_id res chain seq x y z
N MET A 1 -23.35 25.32 -7.85
CA MET A 1 -22.51 25.55 -6.66
C MET A 1 -21.99 24.21 -6.21
N GLU A 2 -20.68 23.98 -6.33
CA GLU A 2 -20.03 22.78 -5.82
C GLU A 2 -19.68 23.00 -4.35
N TYR A 3 -20.18 22.14 -3.47
CA TYR A 3 -19.87 22.21 -2.04
C TYR A 3 -18.62 21.39 -1.77
N GLN A 4 -17.47 22.04 -1.84
CA GLN A 4 -16.20 21.41 -1.48
C GLN A 4 -16.17 21.17 0.03
N VAL A 5 -16.43 19.94 0.47
CA VAL A 5 -16.08 19.53 1.83
C VAL A 5 -14.62 19.18 1.85
N TYR A 6 -13.86 20.00 2.56
CA TYR A 6 -12.44 19.81 2.79
C TYR A 6 -12.21 18.93 4.02
N GLY A 7 -11.61 17.77 3.81
CA GLY A 7 -11.15 16.88 4.86
C GLY A 7 -9.83 16.22 4.47
N ASN A 8 -9.01 15.92 5.47
CA ASN A 8 -7.76 15.20 5.29
C ASN A 8 -7.99 13.71 5.53
N ALA A 9 -7.85 12.89 4.49
CA ALA A 9 -7.72 11.44 4.62
C ALA A 9 -6.29 11.01 4.29
N TYR A 10 -5.95 9.78 4.65
CA TYR A 10 -4.76 9.11 4.14
C TYR A 10 -5.14 8.01 3.18
N HIS A 11 -4.40 7.93 2.07
CA HIS A 11 -4.42 6.80 1.18
C HIS A 11 -3.20 5.93 1.47
N CYS A 12 -3.46 4.68 1.84
CA CYS A 12 -2.46 3.69 2.17
C CYS A 12 -2.45 2.59 1.11
N LEU A 13 -1.26 2.19 0.68
CA LEU A 13 -1.07 1.08 -0.24
C LEU A 13 0.04 0.17 0.29
N LYS A 14 -0.22 -1.14 0.30
CA LYS A 14 0.77 -2.17 0.59
C LYS A 14 0.81 -3.16 -0.57
N LYS A 15 2.00 -3.47 -1.04
CA LYS A 15 2.26 -4.46 -2.09
C LYS A 15 3.17 -5.54 -1.53
N GLN A 16 2.83 -6.79 -1.80
CA GLN A 16 3.68 -7.94 -1.55
C GLN A 16 4.34 -8.35 -2.85
N HIS A 17 5.66 -8.54 -2.81
CA HIS A 17 6.46 -9.03 -3.92
C HIS A 17 6.91 -10.45 -3.58
N VAL A 18 6.60 -11.41 -4.45
CA VAL A 18 7.00 -12.81 -4.31
C VAL A 18 7.88 -13.15 -5.49
N LEU A 19 9.16 -13.37 -5.23
CA LEU A 19 10.16 -13.75 -6.22
C LEU A 19 10.49 -15.22 -6.05
N THR A 20 10.16 -16.04 -7.04
CA THR A 20 10.56 -17.44 -7.12
C THR A 20 11.68 -17.59 -8.13
N THR A 21 12.78 -18.21 -7.72
CA THR A 21 13.97 -18.43 -8.55
C THR A 21 14.44 -19.87 -8.46
N SER A 22 14.98 -20.40 -9.54
CA SER A 22 15.61 -21.71 -9.56
C SER A 22 16.66 -21.81 -10.67
N MET A 23 17.53 -22.81 -10.58
CA MET A 23 18.49 -23.11 -11.64
C MET A 23 18.43 -24.59 -12.00
N SER A 24 18.27 -24.90 -13.29
CA SER A 24 18.23 -26.28 -13.77
C SER A 24 19.58 -26.97 -13.61
N PHE A 25 19.60 -28.30 -13.78
CA PHE A 25 20.83 -29.09 -13.84
C PHE A 25 21.81 -28.66 -14.95
N TRP A 26 21.34 -27.93 -15.98
CA TRP A 26 22.17 -27.40 -17.06
C TRP A 26 22.55 -25.92 -16.87
N GLY A 27 22.27 -25.33 -15.71
CA GLY A 27 22.58 -23.94 -15.40
C GLY A 27 21.56 -22.93 -15.96
N ALA A 28 20.43 -23.40 -16.51
CA ALA A 28 19.37 -22.51 -16.98
C ALA A 28 18.66 -21.89 -15.78
N LYS A 29 18.60 -20.55 -15.73
CA LYS A 29 17.99 -19.80 -14.64
C LYS A 29 16.53 -19.53 -14.94
N PHE A 30 15.68 -19.76 -13.95
CA PHE A 30 14.26 -19.41 -13.98
C PHE A 30 13.98 -18.38 -12.91
N GLU A 31 13.20 -17.37 -13.27
CA GLU A 31 12.79 -16.29 -12.39
C GLU A 31 11.31 -15.96 -12.65
N SER A 32 10.54 -15.83 -11.58
CA SER A 32 9.15 -15.40 -11.62
C SER A 32 8.90 -14.41 -10.49
N LEU A 33 8.57 -13.16 -10.86
CA LEU A 33 8.22 -12.11 -9.91
C LEU A 33 6.71 -11.85 -9.99
N LYS A 34 6.03 -12.04 -8.86
CA LYS A 34 4.62 -11.68 -8.69
C LYS A 34 4.50 -10.52 -7.73
N THR A 35 3.72 -9.51 -8.08
CA THR A 35 3.38 -8.40 -7.19
C THR A 35 1.87 -8.35 -6.98
N GLU A 36 1.44 -8.35 -5.73
CA GLU A 36 0.03 -8.31 -5.36
C GLU A 36 -0.25 -7.15 -4.40
N VAL A 37 -1.41 -6.53 -4.55
CA VAL A 37 -1.88 -5.51 -3.61
C VAL A 37 -2.47 -6.21 -2.39
N VAL A 38 -1.92 -5.93 -1.21
CA VAL A 38 -2.43 -6.42 0.06
C VAL A 38 -3.50 -5.45 0.54
N LYS A 39 -4.70 -5.96 0.76
CA LYS A 39 -5.81 -5.16 1.30
C LYS A 39 -5.54 -4.85 2.76
N LEU A 40 -5.28 -3.58 3.05
CA LEU A 40 -5.12 -3.08 4.42
C LEU A 40 -6.48 -2.86 5.10
N THR A 41 -6.54 -3.10 6.40
CA THR A 41 -7.66 -2.62 7.23
C THR A 41 -7.53 -1.12 7.50
N LYS A 42 -8.59 -0.53 8.06
CA LYS A 42 -8.58 0.88 8.47
C LYS A 42 -7.53 1.13 9.55
N GLU A 43 -7.41 0.21 10.50
CA GLU A 43 -6.47 0.27 11.61
C GLU A 43 -5.02 0.16 11.13
N GLU A 44 -4.74 -0.77 10.20
CA GLU A 44 -3.40 -0.92 9.62
C GLU A 44 -2.97 0.32 8.84
N CYS A 45 -3.89 0.89 8.04
CA CYS A 45 -3.61 2.14 7.33
C CYS A 45 -3.37 3.30 8.30
N ALA A 46 -4.21 3.43 9.33
CA ALA A 46 -4.05 4.47 10.35
C ALA A 46 -2.70 4.35 11.08
N LEU A 47 -2.32 3.13 11.46
CA LEU A 47 -1.03 2.84 12.09
C LEU A 47 0.13 3.20 11.16
N MET A 48 0.06 2.81 9.89
CA MET A 48 1.09 3.12 8.90
C MET A 48 1.23 4.63 8.68
N SER A 49 0.12 5.38 8.57
CA SER A 49 0.17 6.84 8.45
C SER A 49 0.70 7.53 9.70
N ALA A 50 0.37 7.03 10.89
CA ALA A 50 0.77 7.65 12.16
C ALA A 50 2.24 7.35 12.51
N THR A 51 2.67 6.11 12.31
CA THR A 51 4.02 5.66 12.66
C THR A 51 5.05 5.91 11.57
N LYS A 52 4.59 6.13 10.33
CA LYS A 52 5.45 6.21 9.12
C LYS A 52 6.31 4.96 8.95
N LYS A 53 5.77 3.80 9.35
CA LYS A 53 6.42 2.50 9.24
C LYS A 53 5.61 1.56 8.36
N CYS A 54 6.32 0.80 7.53
CA CYS A 54 5.80 -0.33 6.78
C CYS A 54 6.26 -1.61 7.49
N GLU A 55 5.33 -2.37 8.07
CA GLU A 55 5.65 -3.47 9.00
C GLU A 55 6.46 -2.95 10.20
N GLN A 56 7.78 -3.14 10.17
CA GLN A 56 8.73 -2.70 11.20
C GLN A 56 9.82 -1.77 10.63
N ARG A 57 9.74 -1.45 9.34
CA ARG A 57 10.73 -0.63 8.63
C ARG A 57 10.25 0.81 8.55
N ASP A 58 11.16 1.73 8.81
CA ASP A 58 10.89 3.15 8.61
C ASP A 58 10.71 3.44 7.12
N MET A 59 9.69 4.24 6.82
CA MET A 59 9.43 4.74 5.46
C MET A 59 10.23 6.01 5.24
N ASP A 60 10.68 6.21 4.00
CA ASP A 60 11.27 7.47 3.57
C ASP A 60 10.15 8.46 3.27
N CYS A 61 10.22 9.65 3.87
CA CYS A 61 9.12 10.61 3.87
C CYS A 61 9.58 11.99 3.41
N ASP A 62 8.91 12.52 2.39
CA ASP A 62 8.94 13.94 2.04
C ASP A 62 7.65 14.59 2.57
N GLY A 63 7.75 15.17 3.78
CA GLY A 63 6.61 15.68 4.53
C GLY A 63 5.61 14.58 4.95
N GLU A 64 4.41 14.62 4.37
CA GLU A 64 3.32 13.65 4.62
C GLU A 64 3.24 12.54 3.56
N TYR A 65 4.14 12.58 2.56
CA TYR A 65 4.24 11.54 1.54
C TYR A 65 5.35 10.59 1.95
N CYS A 66 4.98 9.38 2.35
CA CYS A 66 5.92 8.36 2.78
C CYS A 66 5.90 7.16 1.85
N SER A 67 7.08 6.58 1.61
CA SER A 67 7.21 5.35 0.86
C SER A 67 8.32 4.47 1.42
N PHE A 68 8.11 3.16 1.34
CA PHE A 68 9.14 2.16 1.57
C PHE A 68 9.03 1.15 0.44
N SER A 69 10.15 0.79 -0.17
CA SER A 69 10.18 -0.26 -1.15
C SER A 69 11.34 -1.20 -0.86
N SER A 70 11.01 -2.48 -0.74
CA SER A 70 11.98 -3.56 -0.70
C SER A 70 11.70 -4.47 -1.88
N ASN A 71 12.49 -4.33 -2.94
CA ASN A 71 12.42 -5.24 -4.07
C ASN A 71 13.26 -6.48 -3.76
N PRO A 72 12.72 -7.70 -3.99
CA PRO A 72 13.48 -8.91 -3.76
C PRO A 72 14.61 -9.02 -4.79
N SER A 73 15.78 -9.48 -4.36
CA SER A 73 16.91 -9.75 -5.26
C SER A 73 16.99 -11.25 -5.56
N PRO A 74 17.27 -11.65 -6.82
CA PRO A 74 17.26 -13.06 -7.19
C PRO A 74 18.45 -13.82 -6.60
N VAL A 75 18.17 -15.01 -6.06
CA VAL A 75 19.19 -15.94 -5.54
C VAL A 75 18.95 -17.31 -6.17
N PHE A 76 19.82 -17.70 -7.11
CA PHE A 76 19.65 -18.93 -7.88
C PHE A 76 20.33 -20.11 -7.19
N ASN A 77 19.54 -21.15 -6.87
CA ASN A 77 20.03 -22.41 -6.32
C ASN A 77 19.82 -23.56 -7.32
N TRP A 78 20.81 -24.46 -7.38
CA TRP A 78 20.77 -25.63 -8.27
C TRP A 78 19.66 -26.60 -7.87
N MET A 79 18.85 -26.99 -8.85
CA MET A 79 17.75 -27.97 -8.72
C MET A 79 16.78 -27.70 -7.56
N THR A 80 16.74 -26.46 -7.08
CA THR A 80 15.97 -26.07 -5.90
C THR A 80 15.28 -24.75 -6.17
N GLU A 81 13.99 -24.68 -5.87
CA GLU A 81 13.25 -23.42 -5.90
C GLU A 81 13.49 -22.62 -4.63
N THR A 82 13.76 -21.33 -4.79
CA THR A 82 13.92 -20.37 -3.70
C THR A 82 12.88 -19.28 -3.87
N THR A 83 12.06 -19.07 -2.84
CA THR A 83 11.04 -18.03 -2.81
C THR A 83 11.40 -16.96 -1.78
N ILE A 84 11.47 -15.72 -2.24
CA ILE A 84 11.76 -14.54 -1.41
C ILE A 84 10.50 -13.67 -1.40
N ILE A 85 10.06 -13.27 -0.21
CA ILE A 85 8.91 -12.39 -0.03
C ILE A 85 9.41 -11.06 0.53
N THR A 86 9.02 -9.96 -0.11
CA THR A 86 9.28 -8.61 0.37
C THR A 86 8.04 -7.74 0.21
N TYR A 87 8.09 -6.53 0.79
CA TYR A 87 6.97 -5.61 0.81
C TYR A 87 7.38 -4.21 0.36
N SER A 88 6.44 -3.53 -0.28
CA SER A 88 6.51 -2.09 -0.51
C SER A 88 5.25 -1.44 0.04
N CYS A 89 5.39 -0.30 0.71
CA CYS A 89 4.28 0.49 1.22
C CYS A 89 4.37 1.94 0.74
N SER A 90 3.22 2.60 0.66
CA SER A 90 3.13 4.05 0.52
C SER A 90 1.95 4.61 1.30
N SER A 91 2.16 5.75 1.96
CA SER A 91 1.09 6.55 2.55
C SER A 91 1.19 7.99 2.04
N SER A 92 0.03 8.57 1.75
CA SER A 92 -0.05 9.96 1.29
C SER A 92 -1.37 10.59 1.71
N PRO A 93 -1.40 11.90 2.01
CA PRO A 93 -2.65 12.61 2.21
C PRO A 93 -3.49 12.56 0.93
N LYS A 94 -4.80 12.36 1.09
CA LYS A 94 -5.78 12.40 0.00
C LYS A 94 -6.86 13.41 0.36
N LEU A 95 -6.99 14.41 -0.50
CA LEU A 95 -8.11 15.35 -0.41
C LEU A 95 -9.40 14.60 -0.72
N ILE A 96 -10.34 14.78 0.18
CA ILE A 96 -11.70 14.30 0.03
C ILE A 96 -12.44 15.43 -0.67
N THR A 97 -13.06 15.15 -1.81
CA THR A 97 -13.88 16.12 -2.53
C THR A 97 -15.25 15.51 -2.80
N ALA A 98 -16.31 16.27 -2.52
CA ALA A 98 -17.66 15.93 -2.91
C ALA A 98 -18.27 17.10 -3.69
N LYS A 99 -19.18 16.79 -4.61
CA LYS A 99 -19.86 17.78 -5.45
C LYS A 99 -21.17 18.27 -4.85
N SER A 100 -21.74 17.50 -3.93
CA SER A 100 -23.04 17.78 -3.31
C SER A 100 -23.07 17.42 -1.83
N LEU A 101 -23.80 18.20 -1.04
CA LEU A 101 -24.04 17.95 0.38
C LEU A 101 -24.73 16.60 0.65
N ASN A 102 -25.36 16.00 -0.36
CA ASN A 102 -26.06 14.72 -0.27
C ASN A 102 -25.24 13.52 -0.74
N GLU A 103 -24.02 13.71 -1.24
CA GLU A 103 -23.15 12.58 -1.61
C GLU A 103 -22.69 11.83 -0.36
N ASN A 104 -22.63 10.50 -0.48
CA ASN A 104 -22.10 9.64 0.58
C ASN A 104 -20.57 9.69 0.56
N LEU A 105 -19.96 9.82 1.73
CA LEU A 105 -18.51 9.74 1.91
C LEU A 105 -18.09 8.31 2.27
N PHE A 106 -16.94 7.84 1.76
CA PHE A 106 -16.26 6.58 2.15
C PHE A 106 -17.09 5.29 2.19
N ASN A 107 -18.03 5.08 1.26
CA ASN A 107 -18.92 3.90 1.24
C ASN A 107 -19.77 3.72 2.52
N SER A 108 -19.91 4.75 3.37
CA SER A 108 -20.74 4.72 4.58
C SER A 108 -22.07 5.45 4.37
N LYS A 109 -22.97 5.39 5.37
CA LYS A 109 -24.24 6.13 5.40
C LYS A 109 -24.05 7.64 5.63
N CYS A 110 -22.81 8.09 5.83
CA CYS A 110 -22.53 9.48 6.14
C CYS A 110 -22.54 10.34 4.89
N LYS A 111 -23.30 11.42 4.94
CA LYS A 111 -23.34 12.44 3.91
C LYS A 111 -22.37 13.55 4.21
N VAL A 112 -21.97 14.24 3.16
CA VAL A 112 -21.20 15.50 3.20
C VAL A 112 -21.84 16.54 4.13
N ALA A 113 -23.17 16.57 4.22
CA ALA A 113 -23.92 17.44 5.13
C ALA A 113 -23.71 17.14 6.62
N ASP A 114 -23.30 15.93 6.99
CA ASP A 114 -23.27 15.48 8.39
C ASP A 114 -22.10 16.10 9.18
N LYS A 115 -21.14 16.73 8.49
CA LYS A 115 -19.92 17.41 9.01
C LYS A 115 -18.96 16.54 9.86
N GLN A 116 -19.44 15.42 10.39
CA GLN A 116 -18.69 14.38 11.09
C GLN A 116 -19.27 13.02 10.70
N CYS A 117 -18.39 12.02 10.52
CA CYS A 117 -18.77 10.63 10.28
C CYS A 117 -18.05 9.79 11.34
N VAL A 118 -18.83 9.19 12.26
CA VAL A 118 -18.34 8.34 13.35
C VAL A 118 -18.51 6.88 12.97
#